data_AF-A0AAN6DAY9-F1
#
_entry.id   AF-A0AAN6DAY9-F1
#
_cell.length_a   1.000
_cell.length_b   1.000
_cell.length_c   1.000
_cell.angle_alpha   90.00
_cell.angle_beta   90.00
_cell.angle_gamma   90.00
#
_symmetry.space_group_name_H-M   'P 1'
#
loop_
_entity.id
_entity.type
_entity.pdbx_description
1 polymer ?
#
loop_
_entity_poly.entity_id
_entity_poly.type
_entity_poly.pdbx_seq_one_letter_code
_entity_poly.pdbx_strand_id
1 'polypeptide(L)'
;MSNGNVSSRRKSLIPRRTVTPTGLLRQTSGGNSSKSMLPMPSSIKGEPAPAEYRTPREYIDILEAYVDQDLILEKQQTTQLIQKINVVMAQIQELTNEKNQIIREKRKIQSLIGDLKANYENLDKTLVIKNKSIDNEVRHNKRLLEVKKKELDEQSRGKVREVELQIHEMMQSTLQDEEEDRVRAQELTNLEVQNTELEEELRRLQAENKRKLNDVLTEVDTEIREKNRRKEQNLSEPRRAVLELRANLERARDDLSKKEESLKQLDCAIEQQKSALDSMKNYKGTLDEQVLELETQKNELVSKLEAVSAKVELFVETDYATAQDEYSVIQEKVNSERLTRLKIEDEIMEHQGKLRVMVEPQAQVPGELDDTVTDFLEDRVRVFVESALMGVSYIILLVHAQEDYFGIIQEHLETRRYTQRYENWQIEICEPATSHTAQRELQVTSFNANTKKTLAASVICVAVDGGSISAQTREFCESRKTMVIWGRRDVDETVGALWQVLWTLPTARRDATRM
;
A
#
# COMPACT_ATOMS: atom_id res chain seq x y z
N MET A 1 35.49 66.98 29.57
CA MET A 1 35.61 66.58 30.98
C MET A 1 34.28 66.03 31.45
N SER A 2 34.19 64.72 31.71
CA SER A 2 33.59 64.11 32.92
C SER A 2 33.53 62.60 32.70
N ASN A 3 34.31 61.89 33.52
CA ASN A 3 34.38 60.44 33.60
C ASN A 3 33.09 59.83 34.16
N GLY A 4 32.79 58.60 33.73
CA GLY A 4 31.73 57.78 34.31
C GLY A 4 31.99 56.30 34.07
N ASN A 5 33.09 55.79 34.65
CA ASN A 5 33.35 54.35 34.80
C ASN A 5 32.39 53.77 35.84
N VAL A 6 31.62 52.73 35.50
CA VAL A 6 31.20 51.70 36.46
C VAL A 6 31.38 50.32 35.82
N SER A 7 32.39 49.63 36.34
CA SER A 7 32.66 48.21 36.18
C SER A 7 31.82 47.43 37.20
N SER A 8 31.18 46.35 36.77
CA SER A 8 30.85 45.23 37.65
C SER A 8 30.95 43.91 36.89
N ARG A 9 32.01 43.17 37.19
CA ARG A 9 32.21 41.76 36.88
C ARG A 9 31.32 40.91 37.78
N ARG A 10 30.64 39.90 37.22
CA ARG A 10 30.65 38.53 37.79
C ARG A 10 30.50 37.48 36.70
N LYS A 11 31.20 36.37 36.96
CA LYS A 11 31.64 35.32 36.06
C LYS A 11 30.58 34.22 35.92
N SER A 12 30.53 33.56 34.77
CA SER A 12 30.44 32.09 34.71
C SER A 12 31.08 31.59 33.40
N LEU A 13 32.24 30.96 33.55
CA LEU A 13 32.87 30.13 32.52
C LEU A 13 32.10 28.81 32.39
N ILE A 14 31.64 28.46 31.18
CA ILE A 14 31.66 27.08 30.67
C ILE A 14 31.93 27.15 29.13
N PRO A 15 32.80 26.30 28.56
CA PRO A 15 33.34 26.49 27.21
C PRO A 15 32.35 26.07 26.10
N ARG A 16 32.24 26.90 25.06
CA ARG A 16 31.59 26.52 23.80
C ARG A 16 32.47 25.50 23.07
N ARG A 17 32.01 24.26 23.01
CA ARG A 17 32.51 23.26 22.05
C ARG A 17 32.19 23.75 20.64
N THR A 18 33.24 24.04 19.87
CA THR A 18 33.21 24.07 18.42
C THR A 18 33.08 22.63 17.93
N VAL A 19 31.94 22.29 17.32
CA VAL A 19 31.80 21.06 16.53
C VAL A 19 31.49 21.48 15.10
N THR A 20 32.53 21.44 14.29
CA THR A 20 32.47 21.20 12.85
C THR A 20 31.74 19.89 12.59
N PRO A 21 30.76 19.82 11.66
CA PRO A 21 30.41 18.56 11.04
C PRO A 21 31.25 18.42 9.77
N THR A 22 32.48 17.92 9.94
CA THR A 22 33.15 17.19 8.88
C THR A 22 32.92 15.72 9.20
N GLY A 23 32.10 15.05 8.41
CA GLY A 23 31.72 13.67 8.67
C GLY A 23 30.98 13.08 7.50
N LEU A 24 31.74 12.66 6.49
CA LEU A 24 31.36 11.57 5.61
C LEU A 24 30.84 10.41 6.48
N LEU A 25 29.57 10.07 6.32
CA LEU A 25 29.04 8.74 6.60
C LEU A 25 28.23 8.36 5.35
N ARG A 26 28.86 7.57 4.49
CA ARG A 26 28.67 6.12 4.43
C ARG A 26 27.31 5.81 3.81
N GLN A 27 27.37 5.54 2.50
CA GLN A 27 26.41 4.70 1.82
C GLN A 27 26.17 3.44 2.66
N THR A 28 24.99 3.36 3.26
CA THR A 28 24.34 2.10 3.57
C THR A 28 23.10 2.04 2.70
N SER A 29 23.26 1.42 1.54
CA SER A 29 22.15 0.90 0.75
C SER A 29 21.48 -0.23 1.55
N GLY A 30 20.59 0.15 2.46
CA GLY A 30 19.63 -0.75 3.09
C GLY A 30 18.33 -0.68 2.30
N GLY A 31 18.29 -1.32 1.14
CA GLY A 31 17.05 -1.56 0.41
C GLY A 31 16.20 -2.55 1.20
N ASN A 32 15.36 -2.06 2.10
CA ASN A 32 14.26 -2.85 2.62
C ASN A 32 13.06 -2.63 1.69
N SER A 33 13.03 -3.39 0.61
CA SER A 33 11.76 -3.77 0.00
C SER A 33 10.98 -4.52 1.07
N SER A 34 9.86 -3.96 1.53
CA SER A 34 8.86 -4.76 2.22
C SER A 34 8.25 -5.73 1.20
N LYS A 35 8.97 -6.84 0.96
CA LYS A 35 8.35 -8.09 0.51
C LYS A 35 7.40 -8.49 1.63
N SER A 36 6.13 -8.14 1.46
CA SER A 36 5.05 -8.95 2.02
C SER A 36 5.08 -10.28 1.28
N MET A 37 5.93 -11.19 1.76
CA MET A 37 5.77 -12.61 1.52
C MET A 37 5.37 -13.19 2.86
N LEU A 38 4.06 -13.38 3.00
CA LEU A 38 3.53 -14.47 3.80
C LEU A 38 4.40 -15.72 3.53
N PRO A 39 4.98 -16.37 4.54
CA PRO A 39 5.24 -17.78 4.41
C PRO A 39 3.86 -18.44 4.48
N MET A 40 3.21 -18.59 3.33
CA MET A 40 2.25 -19.67 3.16
C MET A 40 3.01 -20.96 3.48
N PRO A 41 2.56 -21.79 4.44
CA PRO A 41 3.16 -23.09 4.63
C PRO A 41 2.97 -23.86 3.32
N SER A 42 4.08 -24.08 2.63
CA SER A 42 4.14 -24.99 1.49
C SER A 42 3.72 -26.36 1.99
N SER A 43 2.54 -26.82 1.55
CA SER A 43 2.12 -28.21 1.40
C SER A 43 3.16 -29.25 1.86
N ILE A 44 3.22 -29.49 3.17
CA ILE A 44 3.70 -30.78 3.69
C ILE A 44 2.44 -31.64 3.75
N LYS A 45 2.43 -32.68 2.91
CA LYS A 45 1.53 -33.82 3.12
C LYS A 45 1.89 -34.44 4.47
N GLY A 46 1.18 -34.01 5.50
CA GLY A 46 1.19 -34.56 6.85
C GLY A 46 -0.14 -34.18 7.45
N GLU A 47 -0.94 -35.17 7.81
CA GLU A 47 -2.21 -35.00 8.50
C GLU A 47 -2.07 -33.99 9.65
N PRO A 48 -3.01 -33.06 9.83
CA PRO A 48 -3.08 -32.35 11.09
C PRO A 48 -3.50 -33.38 12.14
N ALA A 49 -2.60 -33.68 13.08
CA ALA A 49 -2.99 -34.34 14.31
C ALA A 49 -4.17 -33.56 14.93
N PRO A 50 -5.21 -34.24 15.43
CA PRO A 50 -6.36 -33.55 16.00
C PRO A 50 -5.87 -32.76 17.21
N ALA A 51 -6.05 -31.45 17.18
CA ALA A 51 -5.85 -30.62 18.36
C ALA A 51 -6.83 -31.11 19.42
N GLU A 52 -6.30 -31.80 20.43
CA GLU A 52 -7.01 -32.03 21.69
C GLU A 52 -7.36 -30.65 22.26
N TYR A 53 -8.61 -30.22 22.08
CA TYR A 53 -9.15 -29.07 22.79
C TYR A 53 -9.25 -29.45 24.27
N ARG A 54 -8.21 -29.11 25.03
CA ARG A 54 -8.18 -29.24 26.47
C ARG A 54 -9.05 -28.16 27.11
N THR A 55 -10.29 -28.50 27.40
CA THR A 55 -11.24 -27.74 28.24
C THR A 55 -11.66 -26.34 27.74
N PRO A 56 -12.92 -25.93 27.94
CA PRO A 56 -13.42 -24.59 27.56
C PRO A 56 -12.62 -23.42 28.13
N ARG A 57 -11.84 -23.65 29.19
CA ARG A 57 -11.06 -22.63 29.88
C ARG A 57 -9.83 -22.21 29.09
N GLU A 58 -9.11 -23.15 28.48
CA GLU A 58 -7.95 -22.83 27.64
C GLU A 58 -8.36 -22.10 26.35
N TYR A 59 -9.57 -22.35 25.84
CA TYR A 59 -10.11 -21.61 24.69
C TYR A 59 -10.45 -20.15 25.04
N ILE A 60 -11.00 -19.91 26.23
CA ILE A 60 -11.25 -18.55 26.75
C ILE A 60 -9.93 -17.82 26.97
N ASP A 61 -8.93 -18.47 27.56
CA ASP A 61 -7.60 -17.87 27.80
C ASP A 61 -6.91 -17.49 26.48
N ILE A 62 -7.05 -18.31 25.43
CA ILE A 62 -6.53 -18.00 24.09
C ILE A 62 -7.25 -16.79 23.48
N LEU A 63 -8.59 -16.73 23.58
CA LEU A 63 -9.36 -15.61 23.07
C LEU A 63 -9.07 -14.30 23.84
N GLU A 64 -8.95 -14.37 25.16
CA GLU A 64 -8.54 -13.23 25.99
C GLU A 64 -7.14 -12.73 25.59
N ALA A 65 -6.19 -13.64 25.35
CA ALA A 65 -4.85 -13.27 24.87
C ALA A 65 -4.87 -12.59 23.49
N TYR A 66 -5.74 -13.01 22.57
CA TYR A 66 -5.90 -12.36 21.26
C TYR A 66 -6.55 -10.98 21.39
N VAL A 67 -7.60 -10.84 22.21
CA VAL A 67 -8.25 -9.54 22.48
C VAL A 67 -7.25 -8.57 23.13
N ASP A 68 -6.44 -9.05 24.07
CA ASP A 68 -5.37 -8.25 24.69
C ASP A 68 -4.30 -7.83 23.67
N GLN A 69 -3.94 -8.71 22.73
CA GLN A 69 -2.98 -8.40 21.67
C GLN A 69 -3.51 -7.34 20.70
N ASP A 70 -4.77 -7.44 20.27
CA ASP A 70 -5.41 -6.44 19.42
C ASP A 70 -5.54 -5.08 20.13
N LEU A 71 -5.91 -5.10 21.41
CA LEU A 71 -5.97 -3.89 22.24
C LEU A 71 -4.59 -3.22 22.37
N ILE A 72 -3.51 -4.02 22.51
CA ILE A 72 -2.13 -3.52 22.54
C ILE A 72 -1.76 -2.88 21.19
N LEU A 73 -2.10 -3.52 20.07
CA LEU A 73 -1.80 -3.01 18.74
C LEU A 73 -2.55 -1.71 18.45
N GLU A 74 -3.85 -1.63 18.78
CA GLU A 74 -4.63 -0.39 18.67
C GLU A 74 -4.06 0.73 19.53
N LYS A 75 -3.67 0.41 20.78
CA LYS A 75 -3.04 1.40 21.68
C LYS A 75 -1.70 1.90 21.14
N GLN A 76 -0.91 1.03 20.50
CA GLN A 76 0.33 1.43 19.83
C GLN A 76 0.06 2.33 18.63
N GLN A 77 -0.91 1.99 17.77
CA GLN A 77 -1.30 2.82 16.63
C GLN A 77 -1.83 4.19 17.07
N THR A 78 -2.67 4.21 18.11
CA THR A 78 -3.19 5.44 18.70
C THR A 78 -2.06 6.31 19.25
N THR A 79 -1.07 5.70 19.92
CA THR A 79 0.11 6.43 20.42
C THR A 79 0.93 7.02 19.29
N GLN A 80 1.14 6.29 18.18
CA GLN A 80 1.84 6.80 17.01
C GLN A 80 1.08 7.95 16.32
N LEU A 81 -0.25 7.86 16.25
CA LEU A 81 -1.10 8.93 15.73
C LEU A 81 -1.00 10.18 16.59
N ILE A 82 -1.07 10.05 17.92
CA ILE A 82 -0.90 11.16 18.86
C ILE A 82 0.48 11.82 18.67
N GLN A 83 1.55 11.03 18.52
CA GLN A 83 2.88 11.57 18.25
C GLN A 83 2.94 12.36 16.94
N LYS A 84 2.35 11.84 15.85
CA LYS A 84 2.26 12.55 14.57
C LYS A 84 1.47 13.85 14.70
N ILE A 85 0.34 13.83 15.41
CA ILE A 85 -0.47 15.03 15.68
C ILE A 85 0.35 16.07 16.44
N ASN A 86 1.11 15.67 17.46
CA ASN A 86 1.96 16.57 18.23
C ASN A 86 3.06 17.22 17.37
N VAL A 87 3.68 16.47 16.45
CA VAL A 87 4.67 17.01 15.51
C VAL A 87 4.02 18.04 14.58
N VAL A 88 2.84 17.74 14.03
CA VAL A 88 2.11 18.67 13.16
C VAL A 88 1.68 19.92 13.92
N MET A 89 1.21 19.79 15.17
CA MET A 89 0.88 20.95 16.01
C MET A 89 2.10 21.83 16.28
N ALA A 90 3.27 21.24 16.53
CA ALA A 90 4.51 21.99 16.70
C ALA A 90 4.88 22.76 15.42
N GLN A 91 4.75 22.14 14.25
CA GLN A 91 4.98 22.79 12.95
C GLN A 91 3.99 23.94 12.69
N ILE A 92 2.71 23.76 13.02
CA ILE A 92 1.70 24.83 12.91
C ILE A 92 2.07 26.01 13.82
N GLN A 93 2.55 25.72 15.04
CA GLN A 93 2.97 26.76 15.98
C GLN A 93 4.20 27.53 15.45
N GLU A 94 5.16 26.83 14.86
CA GLU A 94 6.36 27.42 14.24
C GLU A 94 5.97 28.32 13.06
N LEU A 95 5.15 27.84 12.13
CA LEU A 95 4.62 28.63 11.01
C LEU A 95 3.81 29.84 11.50
N THR A 96 3.08 29.71 12.60
CA THR A 96 2.34 30.83 13.21
C THR A 96 3.30 31.88 13.75
N ASN A 97 4.41 31.47 14.37
CA ASN A 97 5.45 32.38 14.84
C ASN A 97 6.16 33.08 13.67
N GLU A 98 6.49 32.36 12.61
CA GLU A 98 7.09 32.91 11.39
C GLU A 98 6.16 33.94 10.72
N LYS A 99 4.87 33.61 10.56
CA LYS A 99 3.84 34.53 10.06
C LYS A 99 3.82 35.82 10.88
N ASN A 100 3.84 35.70 12.21
CA ASN A 100 3.82 36.86 13.10
C ASN A 100 5.09 37.70 12.99
N GLN A 101 6.25 37.06 12.79
CA GLN A 101 7.51 37.76 12.55
C GLN A 101 7.48 38.55 11.23
N ILE A 102 7.00 37.93 10.15
CA ILE A 102 6.83 38.59 8.84
C ILE A 102 5.89 39.79 8.94
N ILE A 103 4.79 39.67 9.71
CA ILE A 103 3.86 40.80 9.94
C ILE A 103 4.57 41.96 10.66
N ARG A 104 5.44 41.68 11.65
CA ARG A 104 6.21 42.72 12.34
C ARG A 104 7.21 43.41 11.41
N GLU A 105 7.91 42.63 10.59
CA GLU A 105 8.86 43.16 9.60
C GLU A 105 8.16 44.02 8.55
N LYS A 106 7.01 43.58 8.05
CA LYS A 106 6.16 44.37 7.15
C LYS A 106 5.80 45.73 7.76
N ARG A 107 5.40 45.77 9.04
CA ARG A 107 5.09 47.04 9.74
C ARG A 107 6.32 47.95 9.86
N LYS A 108 7.50 47.39 10.13
CA LYS A 108 8.75 48.17 10.17
C LYS A 108 9.08 48.78 8.81
N ILE A 109 8.98 48.00 7.73
CA ILE A 109 9.21 48.48 6.37
C ILE A 109 8.21 49.58 6.01
N GLN A 110 6.93 49.42 6.36
CA GLN A 110 5.92 50.45 6.12
C GLN A 110 6.23 51.77 6.86
N SER A 111 6.72 51.70 8.10
CA SER A 111 7.20 52.88 8.83
C SER A 111 8.37 53.56 8.10
N LEU A 112 9.38 52.79 7.69
CA LEU A 112 10.55 53.31 6.97
C LEU A 112 10.16 53.99 5.64
N ILE A 113 9.19 53.42 4.91
CA ILE A 113 8.66 54.03 3.69
C ILE A 113 7.97 55.37 4.01
N GLY A 114 7.21 55.44 5.11
CA GLY A 114 6.60 56.68 5.58
C GLY A 114 7.64 57.76 5.88
N ASP A 115 8.70 57.41 6.62
CA ASP A 115 9.79 58.32 6.97
C ASP A 115 10.55 58.80 5.72
N LEU A 116 10.85 57.88 4.79
CA LEU A 116 11.50 58.23 3.53
C LEU A 116 10.66 59.18 2.67
N LYS A 117 9.34 58.96 2.62
CA LYS A 117 8.42 59.84 1.89
C LYS A 117 8.40 61.25 2.49
N ALA A 118 8.33 61.35 3.82
CA ALA A 118 8.39 62.64 4.51
C ALA A 118 9.74 63.36 4.28
N ASN A 119 10.85 62.62 4.30
CA ASN A 119 12.17 63.17 4.00
C ASN A 119 12.28 63.66 2.55
N TYR A 120 11.71 62.93 1.59
CA TYR A 120 11.70 63.33 0.19
C TYR A 120 10.88 64.61 -0.02
N GLU A 121 9.70 64.70 0.58
CA GLU A 121 8.86 65.92 0.53
C GLU A 121 9.58 67.14 1.15
N ASN A 122 10.32 66.94 2.25
CA ASN A 122 11.12 68.00 2.85
C ASN A 122 12.30 68.43 1.97
N LEU A 123 12.96 67.47 1.31
CA LEU A 123 14.05 67.76 0.38
C LEU A 123 13.54 68.53 -0.84
N ASP A 124 12.39 68.14 -1.39
CA ASP A 124 11.75 68.82 -2.51
C ASP A 124 11.38 70.27 -2.17
N LYS A 125 10.74 70.50 -1.00
CA LYS A 125 10.49 71.85 -0.47
C LYS A 125 11.79 72.67 -0.35
N THR A 126 12.86 72.06 0.14
CA THR A 126 14.17 72.72 0.29
C THR A 126 14.77 73.09 -1.07
N LEU A 127 14.66 72.19 -2.07
CA LEU A 127 15.10 72.45 -3.44
C LEU A 127 14.32 73.59 -4.08
N VAL A 128 13.00 73.62 -3.92
CA VAL A 128 12.17 74.72 -4.42
C VAL A 128 12.57 76.06 -3.81
N ILE A 129 12.82 76.10 -2.50
CA ILE A 129 13.28 77.32 -1.80
C ILE A 129 14.65 77.75 -2.32
N LYS A 130 15.61 76.82 -2.46
CA LYS A 130 16.95 77.13 -2.99
C LYS A 130 16.91 77.62 -4.44
N ASN A 131 16.13 76.99 -5.31
CA ASN A 131 15.96 77.45 -6.69
C ASN A 131 15.39 78.87 -6.74
N LYS A 132 14.38 79.16 -5.92
CA LYS A 132 13.82 80.52 -5.83
C LYS A 132 14.86 81.55 -5.34
N SER A 133 15.73 81.16 -4.41
CA SER A 133 16.85 82.00 -3.95
C SER A 133 17.86 82.27 -5.07
N ILE A 134 18.28 81.22 -5.79
CA ILE A 134 19.21 81.33 -6.93
C ILE A 134 18.60 82.22 -8.02
N ASP A 135 17.33 82.03 -8.37
CA ASP A 135 16.64 82.85 -9.38
C ASP A 135 16.55 84.32 -8.97
N ASN A 136 16.42 84.61 -7.67
CA ASN A 136 16.46 85.98 -7.16
C ASN A 136 17.87 86.57 -7.29
N GLU A 137 18.91 85.81 -6.95
CA GLU A 137 20.31 86.22 -7.03
C GLU A 137 20.76 86.45 -8.48
N VAL A 138 20.39 85.55 -9.40
CA VAL A 138 20.62 85.72 -10.84
C VAL A 138 19.92 86.98 -11.36
N ARG A 139 18.67 87.24 -10.96
CA ARG A 139 17.96 88.47 -11.33
C ARG A 139 18.63 89.72 -10.76
N HIS A 140 19.13 89.67 -9.54
CA HIS A 140 19.85 90.78 -8.92
C HIS A 140 21.16 91.07 -9.67
N ASN A 141 21.97 90.05 -9.92
CA ASN A 141 23.24 90.17 -10.64
C ASN A 141 23.04 90.66 -12.07
N LYS A 142 21.98 90.22 -12.76
CA LYS A 142 21.65 90.73 -14.10
C LYS A 142 21.37 92.23 -14.10
N ARG A 143 20.62 92.74 -13.12
CA ARG A 143 20.37 94.19 -12.98
C ARG A 143 21.65 94.95 -12.67
N LEU A 144 22.49 94.42 -11.77
CA LEU A 144 23.75 95.04 -11.41
C LEU A 144 24.69 95.16 -12.62
N LEU A 145 24.75 94.11 -13.45
CA LEU A 145 25.50 94.10 -14.71
C LEU A 145 24.97 95.12 -15.72
N GLU A 146 23.64 95.27 -15.85
CA GLU A 146 23.04 96.30 -16.70
C GLU A 146 23.38 97.72 -16.24
N VAL A 147 23.40 97.97 -14.93
CA VAL A 147 23.83 99.27 -14.38
C VAL A 147 25.31 99.51 -14.67
N LYS A 148 26.18 98.54 -14.37
CA LYS A 148 27.63 98.63 -14.64
C LYS A 148 27.95 98.84 -16.11
N LYS A 149 27.20 98.19 -17.01
CA LYS A 149 27.33 98.40 -18.45
C LYS A 149 27.02 99.84 -18.84
N LYS A 150 25.90 100.40 -18.34
CA LYS A 150 25.54 101.81 -18.60
C LYS A 150 26.57 102.79 -18.05
N GLU A 151 27.12 102.53 -16.86
CA GLU A 151 28.21 103.35 -16.28
C GLU A 151 29.45 103.36 -17.18
N LEU A 152 29.89 102.19 -17.67
CA LEU A 152 31.02 102.07 -18.59
C LEU A 152 30.77 102.75 -19.94
N ASP A 153 29.56 102.60 -20.48
CA ASP A 153 29.15 103.26 -21.74
C ASP A 153 29.14 104.79 -21.57
N GLU A 154 28.77 105.32 -20.41
CA GLU A 154 28.82 106.76 -20.13
C GLU A 154 30.26 107.25 -19.93
N GLN A 155 31.07 106.50 -19.19
CA GLN A 155 32.47 106.83 -18.94
C GLN A 155 33.30 106.84 -20.23
N SER A 156 33.08 105.88 -21.12
CA SER A 156 33.72 105.83 -22.44
C SER A 156 33.30 107.01 -23.32
N ARG A 157 32.00 107.35 -23.36
CA ARG A 157 31.50 108.56 -24.06
C ARG A 157 32.06 109.86 -23.48
N GLY A 158 32.30 109.92 -22.17
CA GLY A 158 32.95 111.07 -21.52
C GLY A 158 34.39 111.25 -22.02
N LYS A 159 35.19 110.19 -22.01
CA LYS A 159 36.58 110.23 -22.49
C LYS A 159 36.69 110.58 -23.98
N VAL A 160 35.78 110.08 -24.82
CA VAL A 160 35.76 110.44 -26.24
C VAL A 160 35.52 111.94 -26.42
N ARG A 161 34.56 112.52 -25.70
CA ARG A 161 34.30 113.97 -25.73
C ARG A 161 35.48 114.80 -25.23
N GLU A 162 36.19 114.32 -24.23
CA GLU A 162 37.40 114.99 -23.70
C GLU A 162 38.53 115.01 -24.74
N VAL A 163 38.76 113.89 -25.44
CA VAL A 163 39.74 113.81 -26.53
C VAL A 163 39.34 114.72 -27.70
N GLU A 164 38.06 114.75 -28.08
CA GLU A 164 37.55 115.67 -29.11
C GLU A 164 37.81 117.14 -28.75
N LEU A 165 37.65 117.50 -27.47
CA LEU A 165 37.92 118.86 -26.97
C LEU A 165 39.41 119.22 -27.07
N GLN A 166 40.29 118.31 -26.65
CA GLN A 166 41.75 118.48 -26.72
C GLN A 166 42.23 118.67 -28.16
N ILE A 167 41.68 117.91 -29.11
CA ILE A 167 41.98 118.07 -30.54
C ILE A 167 41.54 119.46 -31.03
N HIS A 168 40.40 119.95 -30.57
CA HIS A 168 39.89 121.27 -30.97
C HIS A 168 40.73 122.42 -30.39
N GLU A 169 41.20 122.30 -29.15
CA GLU A 169 42.13 123.26 -28.52
C GLU A 169 43.49 123.29 -29.23
N MET A 170 44.05 122.11 -29.57
CA MET A 170 45.28 122.02 -30.36
C MET A 170 45.15 122.65 -31.76
N MET A 171 43.99 122.50 -32.41
CA MET A 171 43.73 123.14 -33.69
C MET A 171 43.60 124.68 -33.59
N GLN A 172 43.24 125.20 -32.41
CA GLN A 172 43.19 126.65 -32.17
C GLN A 172 44.55 127.22 -31.80
N SER A 173 45.41 126.44 -31.15
CA SER A 173 46.76 126.84 -30.77
C SER A 173 47.80 126.74 -31.90
N THR A 174 47.40 126.32 -33.11
CA THR A 174 48.27 126.16 -34.29
C THR A 174 48.11 127.29 -35.31
N LEU A 175 47.57 128.45 -34.90
CA LEU A 175 47.30 129.60 -35.76
C LEU A 175 48.04 130.90 -35.32
N GLN A 176 49.25 130.85 -34.74
CA GLN A 176 50.06 132.08 -34.53
C GLN A 176 51.60 131.91 -34.45
N ASP A 177 52.28 132.40 -35.51
CA ASP A 177 53.66 132.90 -35.63
C ASP A 177 54.90 131.97 -35.51
N GLU A 178 55.91 132.31 -36.31
CA GLU A 178 57.12 131.56 -36.70
C GLU A 178 58.13 131.20 -35.57
N GLU A 179 57.82 131.47 -34.30
CA GLU A 179 58.54 130.88 -33.15
C GLU A 179 58.02 129.44 -32.87
N GLU A 180 56.85 129.10 -33.41
CA GLU A 180 56.19 127.81 -33.29
C GLU A 180 56.96 126.66 -33.96
N ASP A 181 57.76 126.85 -35.01
CA ASP A 181 58.47 125.71 -35.63
C ASP A 181 59.64 125.20 -34.75
N ARG A 182 60.18 126.04 -33.87
CA ARG A 182 61.16 125.62 -32.85
C ARG A 182 60.48 125.00 -31.64
N VAL A 183 59.37 125.57 -31.18
CA VAL A 183 58.56 124.99 -30.09
C VAL A 183 57.93 123.66 -30.53
N ARG A 184 57.40 123.55 -31.75
CA ARG A 184 56.87 122.31 -32.34
C ARG A 184 57.95 121.25 -32.54
N ALA A 185 59.18 121.63 -32.91
CA ALA A 185 60.28 120.67 -32.97
C ALA A 185 60.66 120.14 -31.58
N GLN A 186 60.65 121.01 -30.55
CA GLN A 186 60.93 120.61 -29.17
C GLN A 186 59.76 119.83 -28.54
N GLU A 187 58.51 120.19 -28.85
CA GLU A 187 57.30 119.44 -28.50
C GLU A 187 57.25 118.10 -29.23
N LEU A 188 57.65 118.01 -30.49
CA LEU A 188 57.81 116.74 -31.21
C LEU A 188 58.83 115.84 -30.51
N THR A 189 59.99 116.37 -30.10
CA THR A 189 60.95 115.55 -29.34
C THR A 189 60.43 115.13 -27.97
N ASN A 190 59.69 116.00 -27.27
CA ASN A 190 59.06 115.65 -25.99
C ASN A 190 57.93 114.62 -26.16
N LEU A 191 57.13 114.74 -27.23
CA LEU A 191 56.08 113.80 -27.59
C LEU A 191 56.66 112.47 -28.07
N GLU A 192 57.80 112.47 -28.75
CA GLU A 192 58.54 111.26 -29.09
C GLU A 192 59.03 110.54 -27.84
N VAL A 193 59.62 111.26 -26.88
CA VAL A 193 60.03 110.70 -25.59
C VAL A 193 58.81 110.15 -24.84
N GLN A 194 57.71 110.91 -24.73
CA GLN A 194 56.47 110.45 -24.11
C GLN A 194 55.86 109.24 -24.84
N ASN A 195 55.93 109.18 -26.18
CA ASN A 195 55.48 108.01 -26.93
C ASN A 195 56.33 106.79 -26.60
N THR A 196 57.66 106.94 -26.50
CA THR A 196 58.53 105.83 -26.11
C THR A 196 58.25 105.37 -24.67
N GLU A 197 58.00 106.30 -23.74
CA GLU A 197 57.64 105.98 -22.36
C GLU A 197 56.28 105.26 -22.29
N LEU A 198 55.28 105.75 -23.03
CA LEU A 198 53.95 105.12 -23.11
C LEU A 198 54.00 103.76 -23.81
N GLU A 199 54.82 103.60 -24.85
CA GLU A 199 55.03 102.30 -25.51
C GLU A 199 55.70 101.29 -24.58
N GLU A 200 56.70 101.72 -23.80
CA GLU A 200 57.35 100.88 -22.79
C GLU A 200 56.41 100.52 -21.64
N GLU A 201 55.60 101.47 -21.18
CA GLU A 201 54.58 101.25 -20.16
C GLU A 201 53.48 100.30 -20.67
N LEU A 202 53.05 100.45 -21.91
CA LEU A 202 52.07 99.57 -22.55
C LEU A 202 52.64 98.16 -22.78
N ARG A 203 53.92 98.03 -23.15
CA ARG A 203 54.62 96.73 -23.18
C ARG A 203 54.72 96.10 -21.79
N ARG A 204 55.04 96.89 -20.74
CA ARG A 204 55.06 96.40 -19.35
C ARG A 204 53.69 95.91 -18.92
N LEU A 205 52.64 96.70 -19.13
CA LEU A 205 51.26 96.34 -18.78
C LEU A 205 50.77 95.13 -19.56
N GLN A 206 51.11 94.99 -20.84
CA GLN A 206 50.81 93.79 -21.63
C GLN A 206 51.53 92.56 -21.10
N ALA A 207 52.82 92.67 -20.76
CA ALA A 207 53.58 91.57 -20.17
C ALA A 207 53.02 91.18 -18.79
N GLU A 208 52.62 92.16 -17.98
CA GLU A 208 52.00 91.93 -16.67
C GLU A 208 50.62 91.29 -16.78
N ASN A 209 49.75 91.79 -17.68
CA ASN A 209 48.45 91.17 -17.94
C ASN A 209 48.58 89.75 -18.49
N LYS A 210 49.58 89.49 -19.35
CA LYS A 210 49.85 88.14 -19.85
C LYS A 210 50.29 87.19 -18.74
N ARG A 211 51.08 87.67 -17.77
CA ARG A 211 51.43 86.91 -16.56
C ARG A 211 50.19 86.65 -15.69
N LYS A 212 49.43 87.69 -15.34
CA LYS A 212 48.19 87.57 -14.55
C LYS A 212 47.19 86.62 -15.20
N LEU A 213 47.01 86.68 -16.51
CA LEU A 213 46.14 85.77 -17.25
C LEU A 213 46.63 84.32 -17.17
N ASN A 214 47.93 84.08 -17.33
CA ASN A 214 48.51 82.75 -17.17
C ASN A 214 48.35 82.22 -15.74
N ASP A 215 48.55 83.06 -14.73
CA ASP A 215 48.37 82.67 -13.33
C ASP A 215 46.91 82.24 -13.07
N VAL A 216 45.93 83.05 -13.50
CA VAL A 216 44.49 82.72 -13.40
C VAL A 216 44.15 81.44 -14.17
N LEU A 217 44.70 81.26 -15.39
CA LEU A 217 44.48 80.04 -16.17
C LEU A 217 45.01 78.81 -15.43
N THR A 218 46.21 78.89 -14.86
CA THR A 218 46.78 77.77 -14.09
C THR A 218 45.97 77.47 -12.84
N GLU A 219 45.48 78.49 -12.14
CA GLU A 219 44.64 78.32 -10.95
C GLU A 219 43.32 77.62 -11.29
N VAL A 220 42.62 78.08 -12.33
CA VAL A 220 41.39 77.45 -12.83
C VAL A 220 41.64 76.00 -13.24
N ASP A 221 42.73 75.72 -13.95
CA ASP A 221 43.12 74.37 -14.36
C ASP A 221 43.33 73.45 -13.15
N THR A 222 44.02 73.95 -12.11
CA THR A 222 44.21 73.19 -10.88
C THR A 222 42.90 72.95 -10.14
N GLU A 223 42.00 73.94 -10.06
CA GLU A 223 40.68 73.78 -9.45
C GLU A 223 39.81 72.75 -10.19
N ILE A 224 39.83 72.76 -11.53
CA ILE A 224 39.08 71.79 -12.34
C ILE A 224 39.58 70.37 -12.08
N ARG A 225 40.91 70.17 -12.07
CA ARG A 225 41.51 68.86 -11.79
C ARG A 225 41.14 68.39 -10.38
N GLU A 226 41.20 69.28 -9.39
CA GLU A 226 40.83 68.97 -8.01
C GLU A 226 39.33 68.61 -7.88
N LYS A 227 38.44 69.37 -8.53
CA LYS A 227 37.00 69.07 -8.59
C LYS A 227 36.72 67.72 -9.25
N ASN A 228 37.39 67.41 -10.36
CA ASN A 228 37.22 66.13 -11.05
C ASN A 228 37.74 64.96 -10.21
N ARG A 229 38.86 65.14 -9.51
CA ARG A 229 39.38 64.14 -8.56
C ARG A 229 38.37 63.85 -7.44
N ARG A 230 37.78 64.89 -6.84
CA ARG A 230 36.74 64.75 -5.81
C ARG A 230 35.47 64.06 -6.35
N LYS A 231 35.03 64.40 -7.57
CA LYS A 231 33.91 63.71 -8.23
C LYS A 231 34.19 62.22 -8.44
N GLU A 232 35.38 61.87 -8.92
CA GLU A 232 35.73 60.46 -9.15
C GLU A 232 35.81 59.68 -7.83
N GLN A 233 36.37 60.28 -6.78
CA GLN A 233 36.36 59.70 -5.43
C GLN A 233 34.93 59.48 -4.93
N ASN A 234 34.06 60.48 -5.05
CA ASN A 234 32.65 60.38 -4.63
C ASN A 234 31.84 59.35 -5.45
N LEU A 235 32.23 59.08 -6.71
CA LEU A 235 31.56 58.11 -7.57
C LEU A 235 32.08 56.67 -7.40
N SER A 236 33.28 56.50 -6.85
CA SER A 236 33.90 55.18 -6.70
C SER A 236 33.12 54.24 -5.76
N GLU A 237 32.65 54.74 -4.62
CA GLU A 237 31.85 53.99 -3.65
C GLU A 237 30.46 53.61 -4.20
N PRO A 238 29.66 54.54 -4.78
CA PRO A 238 28.40 54.19 -5.43
C PRO A 238 28.55 53.17 -6.56
N ARG A 239 29.60 53.28 -7.39
CA ARG A 239 29.86 52.31 -8.46
C ARG A 239 30.13 50.91 -7.91
N ARG A 240 30.92 50.82 -6.83
CA ARG A 240 31.18 49.54 -6.15
C ARG A 240 29.89 48.97 -5.54
N ALA A 241 29.08 49.79 -4.89
CA ALA A 241 27.80 49.38 -4.34
C ALA A 241 26.82 48.87 -5.42
N VAL A 242 26.79 49.50 -6.60
CA VAL A 242 25.97 49.05 -7.74
C VAL A 242 26.44 47.68 -8.24
N LEU A 243 27.74 47.44 -8.36
CA LEU A 243 28.28 46.13 -8.76
C LEU A 243 27.93 45.04 -7.75
N GLU A 244 28.04 45.35 -6.45
CA GLU A 244 27.68 44.42 -5.38
C GLU A 244 26.17 44.12 -5.36
N LEU A 245 25.32 45.14 -5.54
CA LEU A 245 23.88 44.97 -5.67
C LEU A 245 23.50 44.15 -6.90
N ARG A 246 24.19 44.32 -8.04
CA ARG A 246 23.97 43.48 -9.23
C ARG A 246 24.31 42.02 -8.95
N ALA A 247 25.45 41.75 -8.31
CA ALA A 247 25.84 40.39 -7.94
C ALA A 247 24.87 39.76 -6.92
N ASN A 248 24.37 40.55 -5.97
CA ASN A 248 23.34 40.10 -5.02
C ASN A 248 22.02 39.79 -5.73
N LEU A 249 21.61 40.61 -6.71
CA LEU A 249 20.39 40.42 -7.49
C LEU A 249 20.47 39.17 -8.35
N GLU A 250 21.63 38.89 -8.95
CA GLU A 250 21.86 37.68 -9.75
C GLU A 250 21.77 36.42 -8.88
N ARG A 251 22.40 36.42 -7.70
CA ARG A 251 22.22 35.33 -6.71
C ARG A 251 20.76 35.15 -6.28
N ALA A 252 20.05 36.24 -6.02
CA ALA A 252 18.64 36.17 -5.65
C ALA A 252 17.75 35.60 -6.77
N ARG A 253 18.09 35.86 -8.03
CA ARG A 253 17.41 35.25 -9.19
C ARG A 253 17.68 33.75 -9.29
N ASP A 254 18.92 33.32 -9.08
CA ASP A 254 19.26 31.89 -9.07
C ASP A 254 18.53 31.14 -7.94
N ASP A 255 18.47 31.74 -6.75
CA ASP A 255 17.74 31.17 -5.61
C ASP A 255 16.23 31.12 -5.88
N LEU A 256 15.66 32.15 -6.52
CA LEU A 256 14.26 32.14 -6.96
C LEU A 256 14.00 30.98 -7.92
N SER A 257 14.86 30.80 -8.93
CA SER A 257 14.72 29.71 -9.92
C SER A 257 14.73 28.33 -9.25
N LYS A 258 15.63 28.11 -8.29
CA LYS A 258 15.68 26.85 -7.53
C LYS A 258 14.43 26.63 -6.68
N LYS A 259 13.88 27.70 -6.09
CA LYS A 259 12.63 27.61 -5.32
C LYS A 259 11.42 27.32 -6.22
N GLU A 260 11.37 27.89 -7.41
CA GLU A 260 10.34 27.59 -8.41
C GLU A 260 10.41 26.12 -8.88
N GLU A 261 11.61 25.60 -9.14
CA GLU A 261 11.80 24.18 -9.47
C GLU A 261 11.38 23.26 -8.32
N SER A 262 11.74 23.62 -7.07
CA SER A 262 11.33 22.87 -5.89
C SER A 262 9.81 22.88 -5.68
N LEU A 263 9.13 24.00 -5.98
CA LEU A 263 7.66 24.08 -5.91
C LEU A 263 7.01 23.18 -6.95
N LYS A 264 7.49 23.19 -8.19
CA LYS A 264 6.99 22.29 -9.25
C LYS A 264 7.12 20.82 -8.87
N GLN A 265 8.26 20.44 -8.26
CA GLN A 265 8.45 19.06 -7.76
C GLN A 265 7.46 18.73 -6.64
N LEU A 266 7.20 19.68 -5.73
CA LEU A 266 6.24 19.50 -4.64
C LEU A 266 4.82 19.33 -5.18
N ASP A 267 4.41 20.14 -6.15
CA ASP A 267 3.09 20.05 -6.80
C ASP A 267 2.90 18.70 -7.49
N CYS A 268 3.92 18.21 -8.22
CA CYS A 268 3.90 16.86 -8.79
C CYS A 268 3.73 15.77 -7.71
N ALA A 269 4.43 15.90 -6.58
CA ALA A 269 4.30 14.95 -5.48
C ALA A 269 2.90 14.99 -4.83
N ILE A 270 2.31 16.18 -4.69
CA ILE A 270 0.94 16.35 -4.19
C ILE A 270 -0.07 15.65 -5.11
N GLU A 271 0.03 15.83 -6.43
CA GLU A 271 -0.87 15.17 -7.38
C GLU A 271 -0.71 13.65 -7.38
N GLN A 272 0.52 13.14 -7.25
CA GLN A 272 0.76 11.71 -7.06
C GLN A 272 0.10 11.19 -5.77
N GLN A 273 0.20 11.92 -4.66
CA GLN A 273 -0.45 11.50 -3.41
C GLN A 273 -1.97 11.59 -3.48
N LYS A 274 -2.55 12.60 -4.15
CA LYS A 274 -4.00 12.67 -4.38
C LYS A 274 -4.49 11.46 -5.17
N SER A 275 -3.82 11.11 -6.27
CA SER A 275 -4.21 9.95 -7.07
C SER A 275 -4.11 8.62 -6.29
N ALA A 276 -3.08 8.47 -5.45
CA ALA A 276 -2.97 7.31 -4.54
C ALA A 276 -4.06 7.30 -3.46
N LEU A 277 -4.48 8.46 -2.96
CA LEU A 277 -5.56 8.56 -1.98
C LEU A 277 -6.92 8.22 -2.62
N ASP A 278 -7.14 8.66 -3.85
CA ASP A 278 -8.37 8.32 -4.59
C ASP A 278 -8.42 6.83 -4.96
N SER A 279 -7.29 6.20 -5.30
CA SER A 279 -7.26 4.73 -5.49
C SER A 279 -7.56 3.96 -4.20
N MET A 280 -7.04 4.43 -3.05
CA MET A 280 -7.39 3.85 -1.75
C MET A 280 -8.86 4.04 -1.38
N LYS A 281 -9.47 5.19 -1.72
CA LYS A 281 -10.92 5.39 -1.52
C LYS A 281 -11.74 4.41 -2.36
N ASN A 282 -11.37 4.21 -3.62
CA ASN A 282 -12.05 3.25 -4.49
C ASN A 282 -11.92 1.83 -3.94
N TYR A 283 -10.73 1.45 -3.47
CA TYR A 283 -10.49 0.15 -2.84
C TYR A 283 -11.32 -0.03 -1.56
N LYS A 284 -11.45 1.02 -0.73
CA LYS A 284 -12.33 1.00 0.43
C LYS A 284 -13.79 0.78 0.01
N GLY A 285 -14.27 1.49 -1.02
CA GLY A 285 -15.62 1.30 -1.55
C GLY A 285 -15.89 -0.16 -1.97
N THR A 286 -14.94 -0.80 -2.65
CA THR A 286 -15.07 -2.22 -3.00
C THR A 286 -15.08 -3.16 -1.79
N LEU A 287 -14.34 -2.83 -0.72
CA LEU A 287 -14.39 -3.60 0.52
C LEU A 287 -15.74 -3.42 1.23
N ASP A 288 -16.25 -2.20 1.29
CA ASP A 288 -17.56 -1.90 1.88
C ASP A 288 -18.68 -2.67 1.15
N GLU A 289 -18.62 -2.76 -0.19
CA GLU A 289 -19.53 -3.59 -1.01
C GLU A 289 -19.39 -5.09 -0.70
N GLN A 290 -18.16 -5.61 -0.59
CA GLN A 290 -17.92 -7.01 -0.25
C GLN A 290 -18.41 -7.38 1.16
N VAL A 291 -18.23 -6.48 2.13
CA VAL A 291 -18.72 -6.67 3.50
C VAL A 291 -20.25 -6.71 3.50
N LEU A 292 -20.91 -5.82 2.76
CA LEU A 292 -22.36 -5.81 2.65
C LEU A 292 -22.89 -7.12 2.05
N GLU A 293 -22.24 -7.63 1.01
CA GLU A 293 -22.57 -8.92 0.38
C GLU A 293 -22.32 -10.12 1.32
N LEU A 294 -21.25 -10.10 2.12
CA LEU A 294 -21.02 -11.14 3.13
C LEU A 294 -22.08 -11.10 4.23
N GLU A 295 -22.55 -9.90 4.60
CA GLU A 295 -23.59 -9.74 5.60
C GLU A 295 -24.96 -10.21 5.12
N THR A 296 -25.30 -9.97 3.84
CA THR A 296 -26.51 -10.56 3.23
C THR A 296 -26.42 -12.08 3.19
N GLN A 297 -25.28 -12.65 2.76
CA GLN A 297 -25.06 -14.10 2.74
C GLN A 297 -25.12 -14.73 4.14
N LYS A 298 -24.55 -14.06 5.15
CA LYS A 298 -24.65 -14.47 6.55
C LYS A 298 -26.11 -14.53 6.98
N ASN A 299 -26.90 -13.49 6.71
CA ASN A 299 -28.30 -13.43 7.09
C ASN A 299 -29.14 -14.53 6.41
N GLU A 300 -28.86 -14.82 5.13
CA GLU A 300 -29.49 -15.95 4.43
C GLU A 300 -29.14 -17.30 5.06
N LEU A 301 -27.87 -17.51 5.43
CA LEU A 301 -27.43 -18.74 6.09
C LEU A 301 -28.06 -18.89 7.48
N VAL A 302 -28.15 -17.80 8.25
CA VAL A 302 -28.83 -17.79 9.55
C VAL A 302 -30.31 -18.16 9.39
N SER A 303 -31.00 -17.58 8.41
CA SER A 303 -32.41 -17.91 8.13
C SER A 303 -32.60 -19.38 7.70
N LYS A 304 -31.69 -19.91 6.87
CA LYS A 304 -31.69 -21.34 6.52
C LYS A 304 -31.44 -22.23 7.73
N LEU A 305 -30.53 -21.84 8.62
CA LEU A 305 -30.23 -22.56 9.85
C LEU A 305 -31.43 -22.59 10.79
N GLU A 306 -32.10 -21.45 10.99
CA GLU A 306 -33.34 -21.36 11.77
C GLU A 306 -34.44 -22.27 11.22
N ALA A 307 -34.62 -22.28 9.89
CA ALA A 307 -35.59 -23.16 9.23
C ALA A 307 -35.25 -24.66 9.40
N VAL A 308 -33.98 -25.03 9.38
CA VAL A 308 -33.53 -26.40 9.66
C VAL A 308 -33.73 -26.74 11.13
N SER A 309 -33.39 -25.83 12.04
CA SER A 309 -33.58 -26.00 13.48
C SER A 309 -35.06 -26.26 13.80
N ALA A 310 -35.98 -25.46 13.25
CA ALA A 310 -37.41 -25.65 13.41
C ALA A 310 -37.90 -27.02 12.88
N LYS A 311 -37.34 -27.51 11.76
CA LYS A 311 -37.65 -28.85 11.24
C LYS A 311 -37.15 -29.96 12.16
N VAL A 312 -35.96 -29.80 12.73
CA VAL A 312 -35.39 -30.76 13.67
C VAL A 312 -36.22 -30.79 14.96
N GLU A 313 -36.60 -29.63 15.50
CA GLU A 313 -37.49 -29.54 16.66
C GLU A 313 -38.81 -30.26 16.39
N LEU A 314 -39.47 -29.99 15.24
CA LEU A 314 -40.69 -30.69 14.85
C LEU A 314 -40.49 -32.21 14.74
N PHE A 315 -39.41 -32.68 14.11
CA PHE A 315 -39.11 -34.10 14.00
C PHE A 315 -38.91 -34.76 15.37
N VAL A 316 -38.26 -34.07 16.31
CA VAL A 316 -38.04 -34.57 17.67
C VAL A 316 -39.35 -34.62 18.45
N GLU A 317 -40.18 -33.58 18.39
CA GLU A 317 -41.44 -33.50 19.12
C GLU A 317 -42.52 -34.45 18.58
N THR A 318 -42.50 -34.72 17.27
CA THR A 318 -43.50 -35.56 16.61
C THR A 318 -42.92 -36.92 16.27
N ASP A 319 -42.30 -37.07 15.11
CA ASP A 319 -41.86 -38.34 14.55
C ASP A 319 -41.06 -39.20 15.53
N TYR A 320 -40.05 -38.62 16.20
CA TYR A 320 -39.23 -39.34 17.17
C TYR A 320 -40.03 -39.76 18.41
N ALA A 321 -40.84 -38.85 18.98
CA ALA A 321 -41.69 -39.16 20.13
C ALA A 321 -42.71 -40.27 19.80
N THR A 322 -43.37 -40.19 18.64
CA THR A 322 -44.28 -41.26 18.18
C THR A 322 -43.55 -42.60 18.00
N ALA A 323 -42.39 -42.60 17.35
CA ALA A 323 -41.61 -43.83 17.16
C ALA A 323 -41.15 -44.42 18.51
N GLN A 324 -40.82 -43.57 19.49
CA GLN A 324 -40.46 -43.99 20.83
C GLN A 324 -41.65 -44.58 21.60
N ASP A 325 -42.83 -43.96 21.50
CA ASP A 325 -44.07 -44.49 22.08
C ASP A 325 -44.45 -45.84 21.45
N GLU A 326 -44.40 -45.95 20.12
CA GLU A 326 -44.62 -47.20 19.39
C GLU A 326 -43.63 -48.29 19.82
N TYR A 327 -42.35 -47.94 19.94
CA TYR A 327 -41.33 -48.87 20.44
C TYR A 327 -41.65 -49.37 21.85
N SER A 328 -42.06 -48.49 22.77
CA SER A 328 -42.47 -48.87 24.13
C SER A 328 -43.67 -49.83 24.11
N VAL A 329 -44.69 -49.56 23.28
CA VAL A 329 -45.86 -50.44 23.13
C VAL A 329 -45.46 -51.81 22.60
N ILE A 330 -44.60 -51.87 21.58
CA ILE A 330 -44.09 -53.14 21.05
C ILE A 330 -43.29 -53.87 22.13
N GLN A 331 -42.46 -53.17 22.89
CA GLN A 331 -41.66 -53.76 23.96
C GLN A 331 -42.52 -54.35 25.08
N GLU A 332 -43.59 -53.65 25.50
CA GLU A 332 -44.59 -54.19 26.43
C GLU A 332 -45.28 -55.43 25.89
N LYS A 333 -45.68 -55.40 24.60
CA LYS A 333 -46.30 -56.56 23.95
C LYS A 333 -45.36 -57.75 23.91
N VAL A 334 -44.10 -57.56 23.50
CA VAL A 334 -43.07 -58.62 23.50
C VAL A 334 -42.87 -59.20 24.90
N ASN A 335 -42.83 -58.37 25.94
CA ASN A 335 -42.71 -58.84 27.32
C ASN A 335 -43.95 -59.64 27.76
N SER A 336 -45.15 -59.21 27.37
CA SER A 336 -46.39 -59.94 27.66
C SER A 336 -46.44 -61.30 26.94
N GLU A 337 -46.05 -61.36 25.68
CA GLU A 337 -46.00 -62.59 24.89
C GLU A 337 -44.91 -63.55 25.41
N ARG A 338 -43.77 -62.99 25.85
CA ARG A 338 -42.72 -63.77 26.52
C ARG A 338 -43.23 -64.39 27.81
N LEU A 339 -44.03 -63.65 28.59
CA LEU A 339 -44.65 -64.18 29.81
C LEU A 339 -45.69 -65.26 29.51
N THR A 340 -46.53 -65.09 28.48
CA THR A 340 -47.47 -66.14 28.07
C THR A 340 -46.74 -67.37 27.54
N ARG A 341 -45.65 -67.18 26.79
CA ARG A 341 -44.81 -68.26 26.33
C ARG A 341 -44.21 -69.04 27.50
N LEU A 342 -43.70 -68.36 28.53
CA LEU A 342 -43.19 -69.02 29.73
C LEU A 342 -44.27 -69.85 30.43
N LYS A 343 -45.51 -69.34 30.54
CA LYS A 343 -46.64 -70.10 31.09
C LYS A 343 -46.96 -71.35 30.27
N ILE A 344 -46.96 -71.23 28.94
CA ILE A 344 -47.17 -72.38 28.04
C ILE A 344 -46.01 -73.37 28.16
N GLU A 345 -44.77 -72.91 28.27
CA GLU A 345 -43.60 -73.77 28.49
C GLU A 345 -43.72 -74.53 29.83
N ASP A 346 -44.19 -73.88 30.90
CA ASP A 346 -44.47 -74.52 32.19
C ASP A 346 -45.60 -75.57 32.08
N GLU A 347 -46.70 -75.25 31.38
CA GLU A 347 -47.81 -76.18 31.12
C GLU A 347 -47.34 -77.37 30.26
N ILE A 348 -46.51 -77.14 29.25
CA ILE A 348 -45.89 -78.20 28.45
C ILE A 348 -45.01 -79.09 29.34
N MET A 349 -44.20 -78.52 30.24
CA MET A 349 -43.41 -79.31 31.18
C MET A 349 -44.30 -80.14 32.11
N GLU A 350 -45.42 -79.59 32.58
CA GLU A 350 -46.40 -80.32 33.38
C GLU A 350 -47.05 -81.47 32.58
N HIS A 351 -47.44 -81.22 31.33
CA HIS A 351 -48.00 -82.22 30.42
C HIS A 351 -46.99 -83.27 30.00
N GLN A 352 -45.72 -82.91 29.77
CA GLN A 352 -44.62 -83.84 29.54
C GLN A 352 -44.32 -84.68 30.79
N GLY A 353 -44.46 -84.09 31.98
CA GLY A 353 -44.43 -84.83 33.26
C GLY A 353 -45.56 -85.86 33.37
N LYS A 354 -46.78 -85.50 32.95
CA LYS A 354 -47.94 -86.41 32.87
C LYS A 354 -47.76 -87.50 31.80
N LEU A 355 -47.21 -87.15 30.63
CA LEU A 355 -46.87 -88.08 29.55
C LEU A 355 -45.74 -89.05 29.94
N ARG A 356 -44.79 -88.66 30.80
CA ARG A 356 -43.80 -89.63 31.34
C ARG A 356 -44.41 -90.71 32.23
N VAL A 357 -45.62 -90.50 32.76
CA VAL A 357 -46.35 -91.51 33.57
C VAL A 357 -47.21 -92.43 32.67
N MET A 358 -47.46 -92.03 31.42
CA MET A 358 -48.27 -92.76 30.46
C MET A 358 -47.53 -92.81 29.12
N VAL A 359 -46.88 -93.95 28.83
CA VAL A 359 -46.38 -94.42 27.53
C VAL A 359 -44.85 -94.63 27.48
N GLU A 360 -44.49 -95.91 27.51
CA GLU A 360 -43.37 -96.52 26.80
C GLU A 360 -44.01 -97.58 25.85
N PRO A 361 -43.39 -97.97 24.72
CA PRO A 361 -43.14 -97.18 23.53
C PRO A 361 -43.80 -97.81 22.27
N GLN A 362 -44.22 -97.02 21.28
CA GLN A 362 -44.37 -97.53 19.92
C GLN A 362 -43.71 -96.60 18.91
N ALA A 363 -42.76 -97.20 18.21
CA ALA A 363 -42.02 -96.67 17.09
C ALA A 363 -42.91 -96.42 15.87
N GLN A 364 -42.61 -95.36 15.13
CA GLN A 364 -42.56 -95.40 13.66
C GLN A 364 -41.87 -94.14 13.14
N VAL A 365 -40.82 -94.37 12.37
CA VAL A 365 -40.17 -93.41 11.47
C VAL A 365 -40.94 -93.44 10.15
N PRO A 366 -41.37 -92.29 9.61
CA PRO A 366 -41.63 -92.15 8.19
C PRO A 366 -40.46 -91.43 7.53
N GLY A 367 -39.95 -92.04 6.46
CA GLY A 367 -39.02 -91.45 5.53
C GLY A 367 -39.71 -90.60 4.46
N GLU A 368 -38.85 -90.18 3.53
CA GLU A 368 -39.14 -89.52 2.25
C GLU A 368 -39.53 -88.03 2.33
N LEU A 369 -38.57 -87.19 1.93
CA LEU A 369 -38.78 -85.79 1.55
C LEU A 369 -38.28 -85.64 0.11
N ASP A 370 -39.22 -85.27 -0.74
CA ASP A 370 -39.17 -85.16 -2.20
C ASP A 370 -38.15 -84.15 -2.75
N ASP A 371 -37.75 -84.43 -4.00
CA ASP A 371 -36.97 -83.62 -4.96
C ASP A 371 -37.59 -82.23 -5.21
N THR A 372 -37.33 -81.25 -4.33
CA THR A 372 -37.67 -79.82 -4.55
C THR A 372 -36.52 -78.87 -4.17
N VAL A 373 -35.27 -79.32 -4.39
CA VAL A 373 -34.07 -78.59 -3.93
C VAL A 373 -33.53 -77.59 -4.98
N THR A 374 -34.11 -77.52 -6.18
CA THR A 374 -33.64 -76.61 -7.25
C THR A 374 -34.05 -75.15 -7.07
N ASP A 375 -35.16 -74.84 -6.41
CA ASP A 375 -35.64 -73.44 -6.27
C ASP A 375 -34.86 -72.65 -5.20
N PHE A 376 -34.25 -73.34 -4.23
CA PHE A 376 -33.51 -72.68 -3.14
C PHE A 376 -32.15 -72.12 -3.58
N LEU A 377 -31.53 -72.73 -4.61
CA LEU A 377 -30.26 -72.27 -5.19
C LEU A 377 -30.46 -70.99 -6.01
N GLU A 378 -31.56 -70.89 -6.76
CA GLU A 378 -31.82 -69.75 -7.63
C GLU A 378 -32.01 -68.44 -6.83
N ASP A 379 -32.74 -68.50 -5.71
CA ASP A 379 -33.02 -67.31 -4.89
C ASP A 379 -31.80 -66.80 -4.12
N ARG A 380 -30.89 -67.68 -3.66
CA ARG A 380 -29.65 -67.25 -2.99
C ARG A 380 -28.58 -66.77 -3.96
N VAL A 381 -28.47 -67.41 -5.13
CA VAL A 381 -27.59 -66.91 -6.20
C VAL A 381 -28.07 -65.53 -6.70
N ARG A 382 -29.39 -65.27 -6.74
CA ARG A 382 -29.92 -63.93 -7.05
C ARG A 382 -29.46 -62.85 -6.07
N VAL A 383 -29.55 -63.08 -4.75
CA VAL A 383 -29.11 -62.11 -3.73
C VAL A 383 -27.60 -61.81 -3.85
N PHE A 384 -26.82 -62.83 -4.17
CA PHE A 384 -25.39 -62.71 -4.43
C PHE A 384 -25.10 -61.86 -5.67
N VAL A 385 -25.78 -62.15 -6.78
CA VAL A 385 -25.66 -61.44 -8.06
C VAL A 385 -26.02 -59.96 -7.88
N GLU A 386 -27.06 -59.64 -7.11
CA GLU A 386 -27.41 -58.26 -6.76
C GLU A 386 -26.32 -57.56 -5.94
N SER A 387 -25.69 -58.28 -5.02
CA SER A 387 -24.63 -57.73 -4.17
C SER A 387 -23.34 -57.47 -4.95
N ALA A 388 -23.02 -58.30 -5.95
CA ALA A 388 -21.89 -58.09 -6.86
C ALA A 388 -22.09 -56.83 -7.74
N LEU A 389 -23.30 -56.60 -8.26
CA LEU A 389 -23.65 -55.38 -9.01
C LEU A 389 -23.58 -54.11 -8.13
N MET A 390 -23.68 -54.26 -6.81
CA MET A 390 -23.50 -53.18 -5.82
C MET A 390 -22.05 -52.99 -5.34
N GLY A 391 -21.06 -53.64 -5.97
CA GLY A 391 -19.65 -53.41 -5.67
C GLY A 391 -19.07 -54.26 -4.54
N VAL A 392 -19.76 -55.31 -4.11
CA VAL A 392 -19.24 -56.23 -3.09
C VAL A 392 -18.56 -57.41 -3.77
N SER A 393 -17.27 -57.60 -3.52
CA SER A 393 -16.51 -58.75 -4.03
C SER A 393 -16.83 -60.03 -3.26
N TYR A 394 -16.92 -61.13 -3.99
CA TYR A 394 -17.19 -62.44 -3.41
C TYR A 394 -16.41 -63.58 -4.06
N ILE A 395 -16.28 -64.68 -3.31
CA ILE A 395 -15.70 -65.93 -3.79
C ILE A 395 -16.76 -67.01 -3.71
N ILE A 396 -16.97 -67.72 -4.82
CA ILE A 396 -17.81 -68.91 -4.91
C ILE A 396 -16.90 -70.13 -5.04
N LEU A 397 -17.01 -71.04 -4.08
CA LEU A 397 -16.37 -72.35 -4.17
C LEU A 397 -17.38 -73.35 -4.73
N LEU A 398 -17.03 -73.98 -5.86
CA LEU A 398 -17.81 -75.03 -6.51
C LEU A 398 -17.12 -76.37 -6.27
N VAL A 399 -17.82 -77.27 -5.59
CA VAL A 399 -17.34 -78.63 -5.37
C VAL A 399 -18.05 -79.54 -6.37
N HIS A 400 -17.25 -80.20 -7.22
CA HIS A 400 -17.64 -81.10 -8.29
C HIS A 400 -18.13 -80.43 -9.60
N ALA A 401 -17.30 -80.50 -10.64
CA ALA A 401 -17.47 -79.79 -11.91
C ALA A 401 -18.18 -80.63 -13.00
N GLN A 402 -19.45 -80.95 -12.80
CA GLN A 402 -20.26 -81.58 -13.87
C GLN A 402 -21.24 -80.63 -14.59
N GLU A 403 -21.54 -79.45 -14.04
CA GLU A 403 -22.39 -78.44 -14.70
C GLU A 403 -21.63 -77.11 -14.89
N ASP A 404 -21.90 -76.41 -16.00
CA ASP A 404 -21.33 -75.09 -16.31
C ASP A 404 -22.01 -73.97 -15.50
N TYR A 405 -21.91 -74.07 -14.18
CA TYR A 405 -22.41 -73.06 -13.24
C TYR A 405 -21.82 -71.67 -13.50
N PHE A 406 -20.63 -71.61 -14.10
CA PHE A 406 -20.01 -70.36 -14.49
C PHE A 406 -20.82 -69.64 -15.57
N GLY A 407 -21.23 -70.36 -16.62
CA GLY A 407 -22.13 -69.83 -17.65
C GLY A 407 -23.46 -69.34 -17.08
N ILE A 408 -24.04 -70.08 -16.14
CA ILE A 408 -25.31 -69.71 -15.48
C ILE A 408 -25.17 -68.39 -14.70
N ILE A 409 -24.08 -68.21 -13.94
CA ILE A 409 -23.83 -67.00 -13.16
C ILE A 409 -23.59 -65.80 -14.08
N GLN A 410 -22.83 -65.99 -15.16
CA GLN A 410 -22.59 -64.93 -16.15
C GLN A 410 -23.89 -64.51 -16.83
N GLU A 411 -24.69 -65.46 -17.31
CA GLU A 411 -25.99 -65.20 -17.96
C GLU A 411 -26.94 -64.46 -17.01
N HIS A 412 -26.96 -64.82 -15.73
CA HIS A 412 -27.75 -64.12 -14.72
C HIS A 412 -27.29 -62.68 -14.48
N LEU A 413 -25.98 -62.44 -14.38
CA LEU A 413 -25.42 -61.08 -14.26
C LEU A 413 -25.74 -60.23 -15.50
N GLU A 414 -25.62 -60.80 -16.69
CA GLU A 414 -25.93 -60.14 -17.95
C GLU A 414 -27.42 -59.81 -18.09
N THR A 415 -28.31 -60.74 -17.71
CA THR A 415 -29.76 -60.51 -17.72
C THR A 415 -30.15 -59.39 -16.75
N ARG A 416 -29.55 -59.37 -15.55
CA ARG A 416 -29.86 -58.40 -14.50
C ARG A 416 -29.28 -57.00 -14.76
N ARG A 417 -28.21 -56.89 -15.55
CA ARG A 417 -27.67 -55.60 -16.01
C ARG A 417 -28.72 -54.68 -16.64
N TYR A 418 -29.70 -55.26 -17.33
CA TYR A 418 -30.73 -54.50 -18.07
C TYR A 418 -32.03 -54.27 -17.31
N THR A 419 -32.08 -54.60 -16.00
CA THR A 419 -33.29 -54.37 -15.19
C THR A 419 -33.47 -52.88 -14.86
N GLN A 420 -34.72 -52.39 -14.80
CA GLN A 420 -35.04 -50.97 -14.51
C GLN A 420 -34.34 -50.40 -13.25
N ARG A 421 -34.07 -51.26 -12.26
CA ARG A 421 -33.37 -50.89 -11.01
C ARG A 421 -31.95 -50.32 -11.23
N TYR A 422 -31.34 -50.60 -12.38
CA TYR A 422 -29.95 -50.22 -12.72
C TYR A 422 -29.85 -49.31 -13.95
N GLU A 423 -30.94 -48.68 -14.41
CA GLU A 423 -30.96 -47.80 -15.61
C GLU A 423 -29.89 -46.69 -15.60
N ASN A 424 -29.47 -46.24 -14.41
CA ASN A 424 -28.45 -45.19 -14.23
C ASN A 424 -27.03 -45.73 -13.95
N TRP A 425 -26.83 -47.05 -14.09
CA TRP A 425 -25.56 -47.73 -13.87
C TRP A 425 -24.96 -48.22 -15.19
N GLN A 426 -23.72 -47.85 -15.48
CA GLN A 426 -22.93 -48.48 -16.52
C GLN A 426 -22.20 -49.67 -15.91
N ILE A 427 -22.60 -50.89 -16.28
CA ILE A 427 -22.05 -52.13 -15.73
C ILE A 427 -21.29 -52.87 -16.83
N GLU A 428 -20.02 -53.17 -16.61
CA GLU A 428 -19.20 -54.02 -17.48
C GLU A 428 -18.86 -55.32 -16.73
N ILE A 429 -19.03 -56.45 -17.42
CA ILE A 429 -18.71 -57.78 -16.92
C ILE A 429 -17.67 -58.35 -17.86
N CYS A 430 -16.47 -58.61 -17.35
CA CYS A 430 -15.33 -59.06 -18.14
C CYS A 430 -14.71 -60.32 -17.51
N GLU A 431 -14.40 -61.31 -18.35
CA GLU A 431 -13.52 -62.42 -17.99
C GLU A 431 -12.07 -62.00 -18.31
N PRO A 432 -11.13 -62.03 -17.35
CA PRO A 432 -9.73 -61.73 -17.61
C PRO A 432 -9.09 -62.83 -18.47
N ALA A 433 -8.23 -62.45 -19.40
CA ALA A 433 -7.64 -63.32 -20.44
C ALA A 433 -6.76 -64.48 -19.93
N THR A 434 -6.61 -64.67 -18.62
CA THR A 434 -5.74 -65.66 -17.98
C THR A 434 -6.52 -66.53 -16.98
N SER A 435 -7.71 -67.01 -17.34
CA SER A 435 -8.45 -67.97 -16.53
C SER A 435 -7.98 -69.41 -16.81
N HIS A 436 -7.38 -70.06 -15.80
CA HIS A 436 -7.12 -71.50 -15.85
C HIS A 436 -8.43 -72.28 -15.76
N THR A 437 -8.55 -73.46 -16.37
CA THR A 437 -9.79 -74.26 -16.38
C THR A 437 -10.35 -74.58 -14.99
N ALA A 438 -9.51 -74.62 -13.96
CA ALA A 438 -9.92 -74.86 -12.57
C ALA A 438 -10.32 -73.60 -11.78
N GLN A 439 -9.99 -72.40 -12.27
CA GLN A 439 -10.30 -71.13 -11.60
C GLN A 439 -10.65 -70.05 -12.62
N ARG A 440 -11.90 -69.60 -12.60
CA ARG A 440 -12.41 -68.53 -13.47
C ARG A 440 -12.84 -67.34 -12.62
N GLU A 441 -12.47 -66.14 -13.02
CA GLU A 441 -12.83 -64.90 -12.35
C GLU A 441 -13.70 -64.05 -13.28
N LEU A 442 -14.78 -63.49 -12.76
CA LEU A 442 -15.58 -62.47 -13.42
C LEU A 442 -15.35 -61.14 -12.70
N GLN A 443 -14.89 -60.13 -13.43
CA GLN A 443 -14.80 -58.77 -12.92
C GLN A 443 -16.06 -58.01 -13.31
N VAL A 444 -16.72 -57.43 -12.31
CA VAL A 444 -17.91 -56.60 -12.46
C VAL A 444 -17.53 -55.18 -12.05
N THR A 445 -17.46 -54.28 -13.02
CA THR A 445 -17.27 -52.84 -12.76
C THR A 445 -18.59 -52.14 -13.00
N SER A 446 -18.95 -51.27 -12.07
CA SER A 446 -20.25 -50.60 -12.09
C SER A 446 -20.07 -49.12 -11.77
N PHE A 447 -20.58 -48.24 -12.63
CA PHE A 447 -20.48 -46.80 -12.49
C PHE A 447 -21.86 -46.18 -12.38
N ASN A 448 -22.11 -45.49 -11.26
CA ASN A 448 -23.37 -44.81 -11.03
C ASN A 448 -23.26 -43.33 -11.44
N ALA A 449 -24.01 -42.93 -12.48
CA ALA A 449 -23.95 -41.58 -13.03
C ALA A 449 -24.44 -40.50 -12.05
N ASN A 450 -25.38 -40.84 -11.16
CA ASN A 450 -25.96 -39.90 -10.20
C ASN A 450 -25.03 -39.63 -9.02
N THR A 451 -24.29 -40.64 -8.55
CA THR A 451 -23.38 -40.50 -7.40
C THR A 451 -21.91 -40.29 -7.79
N LYS A 452 -21.56 -40.40 -9.08
CA LYS A 452 -20.18 -40.38 -9.62
C LYS A 452 -19.24 -41.36 -8.89
N LYS A 453 -19.78 -42.48 -8.41
CA LYS A 453 -19.00 -43.53 -7.73
C LYS A 453 -18.80 -44.70 -8.66
N THR A 454 -17.56 -45.16 -8.75
CA THR A 454 -17.19 -46.40 -9.40
C THR A 454 -17.04 -47.47 -8.34
N LEU A 455 -17.73 -48.59 -8.52
CA LEU A 455 -17.67 -49.74 -7.65
C LEU A 455 -17.17 -50.93 -8.47
N ALA A 456 -16.12 -51.58 -7.98
CA ALA A 456 -15.55 -52.77 -8.60
C ALA A 456 -15.74 -53.97 -7.66
N ALA A 457 -16.29 -55.04 -8.20
CA ALA A 457 -16.44 -56.32 -7.55
C ALA A 457 -15.79 -57.41 -8.41
N SER A 458 -15.16 -58.38 -7.76
CA SER A 458 -14.76 -59.63 -8.39
C SER A 458 -15.64 -60.76 -7.88
N VAL A 459 -16.12 -61.61 -8.79
CA VAL A 459 -16.72 -62.91 -8.48
C VAL A 459 -15.75 -63.98 -8.95
N ILE A 460 -15.11 -64.67 -8.01
CA ILE A 460 -14.16 -65.74 -8.32
C ILE A 460 -14.85 -67.08 -8.14
N CYS A 461 -14.91 -67.89 -9.19
CA CYS A 461 -15.37 -69.27 -9.15
C CYS A 461 -14.16 -70.21 -9.15
N VAL A 462 -14.01 -71.01 -8.09
CA VAL A 462 -12.96 -72.02 -8.00
C VAL A 462 -13.60 -73.40 -8.02
N ALA A 463 -13.25 -74.21 -9.02
CA ALA A 463 -13.62 -75.61 -9.07
C ALA A 463 -12.63 -76.43 -8.25
N VAL A 464 -13.13 -77.19 -7.28
CA VAL A 464 -12.29 -78.05 -6.43
C VAL A 464 -12.58 -79.51 -6.75
N ASP A 465 -11.58 -80.18 -7.32
CA ASP A 465 -11.60 -81.63 -7.60
C ASP A 465 -11.31 -82.41 -6.31
N GLY A 466 -12.27 -82.41 -5.38
CA GLY A 466 -12.44 -83.38 -4.28
C GLY A 466 -11.31 -83.63 -3.27
N GLY A 467 -10.08 -83.17 -3.48
CA GLY A 467 -8.90 -83.67 -2.75
C GLY A 467 -8.20 -82.67 -1.84
N SER A 468 -8.21 -81.37 -2.13
CA SER A 468 -7.67 -80.32 -1.23
C SER A 468 -7.94 -78.91 -1.76
N ILE A 469 -8.14 -77.95 -0.85
CA ILE A 469 -8.19 -76.51 -1.18
C ILE A 469 -6.75 -76.00 -1.32
N SER A 470 -6.41 -75.36 -2.43
CA SER A 470 -5.07 -74.78 -2.63
C SER A 470 -4.77 -73.69 -1.58
N ALA A 471 -3.49 -73.50 -1.24
CA ALA A 471 -3.08 -72.46 -0.29
C ALA A 471 -3.50 -71.05 -0.74
N GLN A 472 -3.51 -70.82 -2.05
CA GLN A 472 -3.93 -69.56 -2.67
C GLN A 472 -5.45 -69.34 -2.52
N THR A 473 -6.26 -70.37 -2.70
CA THR A 473 -7.71 -70.31 -2.46
C THR A 473 -8.03 -70.02 -0.98
N ARG A 474 -7.24 -70.57 -0.05
CA ARG A 474 -7.39 -70.31 1.40
C ARG A 474 -7.11 -68.85 1.76
N GLU A 475 -6.04 -68.27 1.21
CA GLU A 475 -5.70 -66.85 1.39
C GLU A 475 -6.79 -65.91 0.85
N PHE A 476 -7.40 -66.25 -0.28
CA PHE A 476 -8.53 -65.49 -0.83
C PHE A 476 -9.76 -65.55 0.09
N CYS A 477 -10.08 -66.71 0.66
CA CYS A 477 -11.26 -66.89 1.51
C CYS A 477 -11.16 -66.16 2.87
N GLU A 478 -9.96 -65.89 3.37
CA GLU A 478 -9.74 -65.18 4.63
C GLU A 478 -9.96 -63.65 4.51
N SER A 479 -9.81 -63.08 3.31
CA SER A 479 -9.86 -61.63 3.07
C SER A 479 -11.20 -61.11 2.50
N ARG A 480 -12.08 -61.99 2.01
CA ARG A 480 -13.34 -61.62 1.33
C ARG A 480 -14.56 -62.36 1.88
N LYS A 481 -15.77 -61.87 1.56
CA LYS A 481 -17.02 -62.60 1.86
C LYS A 481 -17.10 -63.82 0.93
N THR A 482 -17.13 -65.02 1.49
CA THR A 482 -17.04 -66.28 0.74
C THR A 482 -18.36 -67.04 0.85
N MET A 483 -18.87 -67.53 -0.28
CA MET A 483 -20.02 -68.42 -0.38
C MET A 483 -19.57 -69.77 -0.94
N VAL A 484 -20.09 -70.86 -0.39
CA VAL A 484 -19.78 -72.23 -0.86
C VAL A 484 -21.06 -72.79 -1.46
N ILE A 485 -21.02 -73.19 -2.73
CA ILE A 485 -22.13 -73.85 -3.43
C ILE A 485 -21.73 -75.30 -3.68
N TRP A 486 -22.61 -76.24 -3.33
CA TRP A 486 -22.34 -77.67 -3.38
C TRP A 486 -23.26 -78.37 -4.40
N GLY A 487 -22.67 -79.11 -5.35
CA GLY A 487 -23.39 -79.98 -6.29
C GLY A 487 -23.58 -81.40 -5.74
N ARG A 488 -24.74 -82.00 -6.03
CA ARG A 488 -25.36 -83.26 -5.54
C ARG A 488 -24.50 -84.32 -4.81
N ARG A 489 -25.14 -84.97 -3.82
CA ARG A 489 -24.70 -86.16 -3.06
C ARG A 489 -24.21 -87.28 -3.98
N ASP A 490 -22.93 -87.60 -3.91
CA ASP A 490 -22.53 -89.00 -3.82
C ASP A 490 -21.46 -89.16 -2.75
N VAL A 491 -21.54 -90.31 -2.08
CA VAL A 491 -20.88 -90.62 -0.81
C VAL A 491 -19.38 -90.83 -1.06
N ASP A 492 -18.56 -89.81 -0.78
CA ASP A 492 -17.10 -89.93 -0.86
C ASP A 492 -16.44 -89.46 0.45
N GLU A 493 -15.58 -90.29 1.04
CA GLU A 493 -14.92 -90.06 2.34
C GLU A 493 -13.98 -88.83 2.32
N THR A 494 -13.62 -88.34 1.13
CA THR A 494 -12.85 -87.11 0.91
C THR A 494 -13.60 -85.84 1.32
N VAL A 495 -14.93 -85.89 1.41
CA VAL A 495 -15.81 -84.78 1.80
C VAL A 495 -15.59 -84.33 3.25
N GLY A 496 -15.24 -85.26 4.15
CA GLY A 496 -15.01 -84.96 5.57
C GLY A 496 -13.78 -84.06 5.82
N ALA A 497 -12.73 -84.24 5.03
CA ALA A 497 -11.48 -83.48 5.16
C ALA A 497 -11.63 -82.02 4.68
N LEU A 498 -12.38 -81.81 3.59
CA LEU A 498 -12.66 -80.47 3.08
C LEU A 498 -13.55 -79.68 4.04
N TRP A 499 -14.53 -80.34 4.66
CA TRP A 499 -15.48 -79.72 5.59
C TRP A 499 -14.82 -79.26 6.89
N GLN A 500 -13.84 -80.02 7.40
CA GLN A 500 -13.03 -79.58 8.54
C GLN A 500 -12.21 -78.32 8.22
N VAL A 501 -11.70 -78.19 6.99
CA VAL A 501 -10.93 -77.02 6.53
C VAL A 501 -11.81 -75.80 6.29
N LEU A 502 -13.05 -75.98 5.81
CA LEU A 502 -13.97 -74.85 5.60
C LEU A 502 -14.53 -74.31 6.93
N TRP A 503 -14.69 -75.16 7.96
CA TRP A 503 -15.14 -74.73 9.28
C TRP A 503 -14.14 -73.88 10.07
N THR A 504 -12.86 -73.88 9.67
CA THR A 504 -11.84 -73.01 10.27
C THR A 504 -11.85 -71.59 9.69
N LEU A 505 -12.59 -71.33 8.61
CA LEU A 505 -12.72 -70.00 8.02
C LEU A 505 -13.83 -69.19 8.73
N PRO A 506 -13.53 -67.99 9.30
CA PRO A 506 -14.49 -67.21 10.09
C PRO A 506 -15.75 -66.79 9.33
N THR A 507 -15.64 -66.56 8.02
CA THR A 507 -16.71 -66.10 7.13
C THR A 507 -17.65 -67.22 6.68
N ALA A 508 -17.16 -68.45 6.50
CA ALA A 508 -17.97 -69.60 6.08
C ALA A 508 -18.93 -70.09 7.17
N ARG A 509 -18.69 -69.73 8.44
CA ARG A 509 -19.51 -70.14 9.60
C ARG A 509 -20.91 -69.53 9.63
N ARG A 510 -21.16 -68.43 8.90
CA ARG A 510 -22.48 -67.75 8.89
C ARG A 510 -23.49 -68.34 7.92
N ASP A 511 -23.04 -68.86 6.78
CA ASP A 511 -23.94 -69.25 5.68
C ASP A 511 -23.88 -70.74 5.31
N ALA A 512 -23.15 -71.55 6.09
CA ALA A 512 -23.12 -73.00 5.93
C ALA A 512 -24.52 -73.60 6.21
N THR A 513 -25.28 -73.81 5.14
CA THR A 513 -26.58 -74.47 5.20
C THR A 513 -26.38 -75.85 4.58
N ARG A 514 -26.74 -76.91 5.30
CA ARG A 514 -26.74 -78.28 4.73
C ARG A 514 -27.79 -78.32 3.62
N MET A 515 -27.38 -78.71 2.41
CA MET A 515 -28.28 -79.23 1.38
C MET A 515 -28.62 -80.69 1.68
#